data_AF-A0A392VW42-F1
#
_entry.id   AF-A0A392VW42-F1
#
_cell.length_a   1.000
_cell.length_b   1.000
_cell.length_c   1.000
_cell.angle_alpha   90.00
_cell.angle_beta   90.00
_cell.angle_gamma   90.00
#
_symmetry.space_group_name_H-M   'P 1'
#
loop_
_entity.id
_entity.type
_entity.pdbx_description
1 polymer ?
#
loop_
_entity_poly.entity_id
_entity_poly.type
_entity_poly.pdbx_seq_one_letter_code
_entity_poly.pdbx_strand_id
1 'polypeptide(L)' 'QHMNNPQNQNMGGSATFREFYRMNPPEFVGEYVPAVAKEWIQRMSGILKSME' A
#
# COMPACT_ATOMS: atom_id res chain seq x y z
N GLN A 1 9.11 -30.42 18.93
CA GLN A 1 9.47 -29.15 18.25
C GLN A 1 8.71 -29.10 16.93
N HIS A 2 7.42 -28.73 16.96
CA HIS A 2 6.66 -28.46 15.74
C HIS A 2 6.78 -26.97 15.48
N MET A 3 7.54 -26.62 14.44
CA MET A 3 7.68 -25.25 13.99
C MET A 3 6.30 -24.76 13.53
N ASN A 4 5.84 -23.70 14.19
CA ASN A 4 4.80 -22.80 13.75
C ASN A 4 4.93 -22.59 12.23
N ASN A 5 3.92 -22.98 11.46
CA ASN A 5 3.85 -22.76 10.02
C ASN A 5 2.95 -21.54 9.76
N PRO A 6 3.48 -20.31 9.76
CA PRO A 6 2.72 -19.12 9.40
C PRO A 6 2.47 -19.00 7.89
N GLN A 7 2.91 -19.97 7.06
CA GLN A 7 2.86 -19.91 5.60
C GLN A 7 1.46 -19.73 4.97
N ASN A 8 0.36 -19.90 5.72
CA ASN A 8 -1.00 -19.82 5.17
C ASN A 8 -1.70 -18.47 5.46
N GLN A 9 -1.23 -17.65 6.40
CA GLN A 9 -1.97 -16.43 6.81
C GLN A 9 -1.64 -15.14 6.04
N ASN A 10 -0.73 -15.18 5.05
CA ASN A 10 -0.23 -13.96 4.40
C ASN A 10 -0.23 -13.98 2.85
N MET A 11 -0.79 -15.00 2.20
CA MET A 11 -0.74 -15.08 0.73
C MET A 11 -1.66 -14.06 0.03
N GLY A 12 -2.80 -13.70 0.62
CA GLY A 12 -3.69 -12.68 0.06
C GLY A 12 -3.19 -11.25 0.26
N GLY A 13 -2.59 -10.95 1.42
CA GLY A 13 -2.01 -9.63 1.73
C GLY A 13 -0.72 -9.38 0.94
N SER A 14 0.12 -10.39 0.77
CA SER A 14 1.42 -10.29 0.09
C SER A 14 1.32 -9.93 -1.39
N ALA A 15 0.40 -10.54 -2.15
CA ALA A 15 0.26 -10.29 -3.58
C ALA A 15 -0.26 -8.87 -3.86
N THR A 16 -1.32 -8.48 -3.15
CA THR A 16 -1.95 -7.15 -3.25
C THR A 16 -1.02 -6.04 -2.77
N PHE A 17 -0.29 -6.28 -1.69
CA PHE A 17 0.74 -5.36 -1.20
C PHE A 17 1.91 -5.22 -2.17
N ARG A 18 2.39 -6.33 -2.76
CA ARG A 18 3.45 -6.26 -3.78
C ARG A 18 3.01 -5.48 -5.01
N GLU A 19 1.76 -5.66 -5.45
CA GLU A 19 1.22 -4.93 -6.58
C GLU A 19 1.02 -3.44 -6.26
N PHE A 20 0.59 -3.12 -5.04
CA PHE A 20 0.55 -1.75 -4.55
C PHE A 20 1.93 -1.08 -4.62
N TYR A 21 3.00 -1.73 -4.14
CA TYR A 21 4.36 -1.19 -4.24
C TYR A 21 4.86 -1.07 -5.69
N ARG A 22 4.44 -1.98 -6.58
CA ARG A 22 4.77 -1.89 -8.02
C ARG A 22 4.16 -0.65 -8.67
N MET A 23 3.01 -0.19 -8.19
CA MET A 23 2.39 1.06 -8.65
C MET A 23 3.08 2.33 -8.14
N ASN A 24 4.18 2.19 -7.40
CA ASN A 24 5.03 3.27 -6.92
C ASN A 24 4.23 4.37 -6.19
N PRO A 25 3.63 4.02 -5.03
CA PRO A 25 2.83 4.94 -4.26
C PRO A 25 3.70 6.12 -3.78
N PRO A 26 3.15 7.35 -3.74
CA PRO A 26 3.90 8.50 -3.25
C PRO A 26 4.21 8.36 -1.76
N GLU A 27 5.41 8.79 -1.35
CA GLU A 27 5.74 8.92 0.07
C GLU A 27 5.00 10.11 0.69
N PHE A 28 4.57 9.95 1.94
CA PHE A 28 4.01 11.05 2.74
C PHE A 28 5.02 11.48 3.79
N VAL A 29 5.59 12.67 3.61
CA VAL A 29 6.64 13.21 4.50
C VAL A 29 6.10 13.91 5.75
N GLY A 30 4.78 13.97 5.93
CA GLY A 30 4.15 14.53 7.12
C GLY A 30 4.14 16.05 7.21
N GLU A 31 4.56 16.76 6.16
CA GLU A 31 4.55 18.21 6.12
C GLU A 31 3.13 18.78 6.01
N TYR A 32 2.83 19.83 6.78
CA TYR A 32 1.54 20.53 6.73
C TYR A 32 1.48 21.50 5.54
N VAL A 33 1.56 20.94 4.33
CA VAL A 33 1.33 21.67 3.08
C VAL A 33 0.02 21.16 2.49
N PRO A 34 -1.10 21.91 2.60
CA PRO A 34 -2.42 21.43 2.18
C PRO A 34 -2.49 20.95 0.73
N ALA A 35 -1.75 21.59 -0.18
CA ALA A 35 -1.69 21.18 -1.57
C ALA A 35 -1.01 19.81 -1.76
N VAL A 36 0.13 19.58 -1.09
CA VAL A 36 0.88 18.31 -1.15
C VAL A 36 0.07 17.19 -0.51
N ALA A 37 -0.57 17.45 0.64
CA ALA A 37 -1.44 16.47 1.29
C ALA A 37 -2.63 16.08 0.40
N LYS A 38 -3.25 17.06 -0.27
CA LYS A 38 -4.35 16.80 -1.22
C LYS A 38 -3.89 15.96 -2.41
N GLU A 39 -2.74 16.30 -3.00
CA GLU A 39 -2.17 15.55 -4.11
C GLU A 39 -1.86 14.09 -3.72
N TRP A 40 -1.26 13.89 -2.54
CA TRP A 40 -0.97 12.55 -2.01
C TRP A 40 -2.24 11.71 -1.85
N ILE A 41 -3.31 12.27 -1.26
CA ILE A 41 -4.60 11.59 -1.09
C ILE A 41 -5.20 11.22 -2.45
N GLN A 42 -5.20 12.15 -3.42
CA GLN A 42 -5.74 11.89 -4.75
C GLN A 42 -4.99 10.77 -5.47
N ARG A 43 -3.65 10.77 -5.40
CA ARG A 43 -2.81 9.76 -6.04
C ARG A 43 -2.97 8.39 -5.39
N MET A 44 -3.01 8.32 -4.05
CA MET A 44 -3.27 7.08 -3.31
C MET A 44 -4.66 6.51 -3.63
N SER A 45 -5.68 7.36 -3.71
CA SER A 45 -7.03 6.94 -4.10
C SER A 45 -7.08 6.34 -5.51
N GLY A 46 -6.36 6.94 -6.46
CA GLY A 46 -6.25 6.42 -7.82
C GLY A 46 -5.60 5.04 -7.90
N ILE A 47 -4.53 4.83 -7.13
CA ILE A 47 -3.84 3.53 -7.02
C ILE A 47 -4.79 2.48 -6.46
N LEU A 48 -5.43 2.76 -5.31
CA LEU A 48 -6.35 1.81 -4.68
C LEU A 48 -7.54 1.44 -5.57
N LYS A 49 -8.10 2.43 -6.29
CA LYS A 49 -9.18 2.20 -7.25
C LYS A 49 -8.76 1.34 -8.44
N SER A 50 -7.48 1.35 -8.81
CA SER A 50 -6.94 0.53 -9.91
C SER A 50 -6.70 -0.94 -9.49
N MET A 51 -6.82 -1.25 -8.19
CA MET A 51 -6.67 -2.60 -7.64
C MET A 51 -8.00 -3.35 -7.48
N GLU A 52 -9.12 -2.63 -7.61
CA GLU A 52 -10.48 -3.15 -7.63
C GLU A 52 -10.83 -3.71 -9.03
#